data_AF-A0A4V1RQW8-F1
#
_entry.id   AF-A0A4V1RQW8-F1
#
_cell.length_a   1.000
_cell.length_b   1.000
_cell.length_c   1.000
_cell.angle_alpha   90.00
_cell.angle_beta   90.00
_cell.angle_gamma   90.00
#
_symmetry.space_group_name_H-M   'P 1'
#
loop_
_entity.id
_entity.type
_entity.pdbx_description
1 polymer ?
#
loop_
_entity_poly.entity_id
_entity_poly.type
_entity_poly.pdbx_seq_one_letter_code
_entity_poly.pdbx_strand_id
1 'polypeptide(L)'
;MELLPQSKEALDEYVTPSVDDVEGLLRVIEGWAVRTVPECVALSVTMLDDDLTFTLVDTDAGADLTVAPGREDAGARSDDLHYLMDEGGWAEMARERAFAGIASTICLPVVEAGRAVLNIDLYASTAHAFHDRIDGLVAALGAWQAGAVTNADLGFDTLRRAQAAPARLREQRLVDVAIGLVAARVGVTTDDACGMLEQAAEEAGITEAQVAAVARVLLA
;
A
#
# COMPACT_ATOMS: atom_id res chain seq x y z
N MET A 1 13.93 -7.11 -1.22
CA MET A 1 13.00 -6.22 -0.48
C MET A 1 12.00 -7.05 0.30
N GLU A 2 11.48 -6.49 1.38
CA GLU A 2 10.46 -7.09 2.23
C GLU A 2 9.18 -6.26 2.23
N LEU A 3 8.03 -6.92 2.38
CA LEU A 3 6.75 -6.24 2.55
C LEU A 3 6.75 -5.44 3.85
N LEU A 4 6.19 -4.24 3.82
CA LEU A 4 5.87 -3.55 5.06
C LEU A 4 4.92 -4.40 5.91
N PRO A 5 5.03 -4.34 7.26
CA PRO A 5 4.14 -5.09 8.13
C PRO A 5 2.66 -4.87 7.81
N GLN A 6 2.26 -3.62 7.53
CA GLN A 6 0.88 -3.27 7.15
C GLN A 6 0.50 -3.85 5.78
N SER A 7 1.42 -3.89 4.82
CA SER A 7 1.13 -4.52 3.52
C SER A 7 1.03 -6.03 3.63
N LYS A 8 1.82 -6.66 4.52
CA LYS A 8 1.71 -8.08 4.84
C LYS A 8 0.38 -8.40 5.53
N GLU A 9 0.01 -7.61 6.53
CA GLU A 9 -1.27 -7.72 7.22
C GLU A 9 -2.45 -7.50 6.26
N ALA A 10 -2.36 -6.51 5.36
CA ALA A 10 -3.36 -6.29 4.33
C ALA A 10 -3.48 -7.50 3.40
N LEU A 11 -2.35 -8.11 3.00
CA LEU A 11 -2.34 -9.30 2.17
C LEU A 11 -2.99 -10.50 2.88
N ASP A 12 -2.71 -10.68 4.17
CA ASP A 12 -3.34 -11.73 4.99
C ASP A 12 -4.87 -11.52 5.14
N GLU A 13 -5.31 -10.25 5.19
CA GLU A 13 -6.73 -9.88 5.26
C GLU A 13 -7.43 -9.89 3.88
N TYR A 14 -6.66 -9.79 2.79
CA TYR A 14 -7.15 -9.76 1.42
C TYR A 14 -7.47 -11.18 0.95
N VAL A 15 -8.71 -11.62 1.21
CA VAL A 15 -9.21 -12.94 0.81
C VAL A 15 -10.23 -12.75 -0.32
N THR A 16 -9.78 -12.68 -1.57
CA THR A 16 -10.66 -12.64 -2.74
C THR A 16 -10.98 -14.05 -3.28
N PRO A 17 -12.17 -14.26 -3.89
CA PRO A 17 -12.51 -15.52 -4.55
C PRO A 17 -11.64 -15.83 -5.78
N SER A 18 -11.10 -14.80 -6.45
CA SER A 18 -10.02 -14.96 -7.41
C SER A 18 -8.71 -15.01 -6.62
N VAL A 19 -8.04 -16.16 -6.70
CA VAL A 19 -6.67 -16.34 -6.21
C VAL A 19 -5.73 -15.66 -7.22
N ASP A 20 -5.82 -14.34 -7.33
CA ASP A 20 -4.76 -13.59 -7.96
C ASP A 20 -3.62 -13.56 -6.94
N ASP A 21 -2.50 -14.20 -7.29
CA ASP A 21 -1.31 -14.26 -6.44
C ASP A 21 -0.67 -12.86 -6.39
N VAL A 22 -1.26 -11.97 -5.60
CA VAL A 22 -0.81 -10.58 -5.41
C VAL A 22 0.63 -10.58 -4.92
N GLU A 23 0.99 -11.50 -4.02
CA GLU A 23 2.38 -11.65 -3.58
C GLU A 23 3.31 -12.01 -4.75
N GLY A 24 2.92 -13.00 -5.56
CA GLY A 24 3.64 -13.36 -6.78
C GLY A 24 3.81 -12.20 -7.76
N LEU A 25 2.75 -11.42 -7.98
CA LEU A 25 2.81 -10.20 -8.81
C LEU A 25 3.80 -9.19 -8.25
N LEU A 26 3.74 -8.92 -6.94
CA LEU A 26 4.66 -8.00 -6.26
C LEU A 26 6.12 -8.46 -6.42
N ARG A 27 6.40 -9.77 -6.31
CA ARG A 27 7.74 -10.33 -6.52
C ARG A 27 8.21 -10.22 -7.97
N VAL A 28 7.31 -10.39 -8.94
CA VAL A 28 7.64 -10.18 -10.36
C VAL A 28 8.00 -8.72 -10.63
N ILE A 29 7.21 -7.78 -10.11
CA ILE A 29 7.45 -6.33 -10.23
C ILE A 29 8.76 -5.95 -9.55
N GLU A 30 8.99 -6.42 -8.31
CA GLU A 30 10.26 -6.25 -7.58
C GLU A 30 11.45 -6.71 -8.42
N GLY A 31 11.37 -7.92 -8.97
CA GLY A 31 12.44 -8.49 -9.78
C GLY A 31 12.79 -7.61 -10.99
N TRP A 32 11.79 -7.07 -11.68
CA TRP A 32 12.03 -6.18 -12.82
C TRP A 32 12.53 -4.80 -12.39
N ALA A 33 11.97 -4.24 -11.32
CA ALA A 33 12.37 -2.94 -10.79
C ALA A 33 13.83 -2.96 -10.35
N VAL A 34 14.26 -3.93 -9.56
CA VAL A 34 15.65 -4.04 -9.06
C VAL A 34 16.63 -4.35 -10.19
N ARG A 35 16.25 -5.18 -11.18
CA ARG A 35 17.12 -5.45 -12.34
C ARG A 35 17.34 -4.22 -13.21
N THR A 36 16.32 -3.38 -13.36
CA THR A 36 16.37 -2.20 -14.25
C THR A 36 16.92 -0.98 -13.52
N VAL A 37 16.59 -0.85 -12.23
CA VAL A 37 16.99 0.22 -11.33
C VAL A 37 17.58 -0.39 -10.06
N PRO A 38 18.89 -0.73 -10.06
CA PRO A 38 19.57 -1.24 -8.87
C PRO A 38 19.53 -0.29 -7.68
N GLU A 39 19.35 1.00 -7.93
CA GLU A 39 19.19 2.06 -6.92
C GLU A 39 17.76 2.13 -6.33
N CYS A 40 16.85 1.24 -6.75
CA CYS A 40 15.49 1.14 -6.22
C CYS A 40 15.54 0.64 -4.77
N VAL A 41 14.99 1.43 -3.85
CA VAL A 41 15.00 1.15 -2.40
C VAL A 41 13.61 0.83 -1.86
N ALA A 42 12.56 1.18 -2.60
CA ALA A 42 11.20 0.77 -2.29
C ALA A 42 10.35 0.75 -3.56
N LEU A 43 9.25 0.02 -3.51
CA LEU A 43 8.20 0.10 -4.51
C LEU A 43 6.83 -0.06 -3.85
N SER A 44 5.84 0.58 -4.43
CA SER A 44 4.44 0.42 -4.07
C SER A 44 3.63 0.03 -5.30
N VAL A 45 2.65 -0.85 -5.11
CA VAL A 45 1.69 -1.23 -6.15
C VAL A 45 0.30 -0.95 -5.62
N THR A 46 -0.44 -0.10 -6.33
CA THR A 46 -1.84 0.20 -6.06
C THR A 46 -2.72 -0.56 -7.04
N MET A 47 -3.59 -1.41 -6.52
CA MET A 47 -4.70 -2.03 -7.26
C MET A 47 -5.85 -1.04 -7.30
N LEU A 48 -6.20 -0.58 -8.50
CA LEU A 48 -7.14 0.55 -8.66
C LEU A 48 -8.60 0.15 -8.46
N ASP A 49 -8.96 -1.10 -8.75
CA ASP A 49 -10.32 -1.58 -8.53
C ASP A 49 -10.65 -1.71 -7.04
N ASP A 50 -9.67 -2.09 -6.23
CA ASP A 50 -9.85 -2.34 -4.79
C ASP A 50 -9.41 -1.15 -3.91
N ASP A 51 -8.81 -0.11 -4.50
CA ASP A 51 -8.13 1.00 -3.80
C ASP A 51 -7.13 0.52 -2.72
N LEU A 52 -6.47 -0.62 -2.98
CA LEU A 52 -5.49 -1.22 -2.08
C LEU A 52 -4.08 -0.94 -2.56
N THR A 53 -3.18 -0.65 -1.63
CA THR A 53 -1.77 -0.41 -1.93
C THR A 53 -0.89 -1.30 -1.07
N PHE A 54 0.07 -1.96 -1.72
CA PHE A 54 1.08 -2.80 -1.09
C PHE A 54 2.47 -2.24 -1.34
N THR A 55 3.33 -2.23 -0.33
CA THR A 55 4.67 -1.65 -0.42
C THR A 55 5.73 -2.64 0.00
N LEU A 56 6.79 -2.74 -0.82
CA LEU A 56 8.04 -3.41 -0.49
C LEU A 56 9.15 -2.38 -0.26
N VAL A 57 10.02 -2.66 0.72
CA VAL A 57 11.16 -1.81 1.07
C VAL A 57 12.43 -2.66 1.16
N ASP A 58 13.55 -2.11 0.72
CA ASP A 58 14.85 -2.74 0.87
C ASP A 58 15.30 -2.75 2.35
N THR A 59 15.70 -3.91 2.85
CA THR A 59 16.11 -4.12 4.25
C THR A 59 17.50 -3.54 4.54
N ASP A 60 18.39 -3.52 3.54
CA ASP A 60 19.78 -3.05 3.70
C ASP A 60 19.89 -1.52 3.64
N ALA A 61 18.95 -0.85 2.98
CA ALA A 61 18.79 0.61 3.06
C ALA A 61 18.56 1.12 4.50
N GLY A 62 18.21 0.23 5.44
CA GLY A 62 18.10 0.53 6.87
C GLY A 62 19.38 0.34 7.69
N ALA A 63 20.42 -0.32 7.16
CA ALA A 63 21.60 -0.74 7.94
C ALA A 63 22.84 0.16 7.74
N ASP A 64 23.05 0.71 6.53
CA ASP A 64 24.33 1.35 6.14
C ASP A 64 24.40 2.87 6.42
N LEU A 65 23.44 3.43 7.18
CA LEU A 65 23.37 4.85 7.53
C LEU A 65 23.71 5.15 9.00
N THR A 66 24.27 4.19 9.74
CA THR A 66 24.71 4.37 11.14
C THR A 66 25.96 5.25 11.31
N VAL A 67 26.52 5.81 10.23
CA VAL A 67 27.60 6.79 10.31
C VAL A 67 27.14 8.14 9.77
N ALA A 68 26.23 8.79 10.51
CA ALA A 68 26.19 10.24 10.49
C ALA A 68 27.38 10.75 11.32
N PRO A 69 28.30 11.56 10.76
CA PRO A 69 29.40 12.12 11.55
C PRO A 69 28.82 13.23 12.43
N GLY A 70 28.75 12.98 13.74
CA GLY A 70 28.53 14.04 14.73
C GLY A 70 27.39 13.77 15.71
N ARG A 71 27.57 12.77 16.58
CA ARG A 71 27.14 12.86 17.98
C ARG A 71 27.95 11.86 18.78
N GLU A 72 29.02 12.37 19.37
CA GLU A 72 29.71 11.68 20.44
C GLU A 72 28.75 11.51 21.65
N ASP A 73 28.97 10.44 22.40
CA ASP A 73 28.31 10.04 23.65
C ASP A 73 26.94 9.36 23.57
N ALA A 74 26.95 8.04 23.46
CA ALA A 74 26.88 7.14 24.62
C ALA A 74 26.68 5.69 24.12
N GLY A 75 27.53 4.78 24.59
CA GLY A 75 27.52 3.38 24.18
C GLY A 75 26.19 2.67 24.47
N ALA A 76 25.38 2.49 23.43
CA ALA A 76 24.38 1.44 23.36
C ALA A 76 24.80 0.50 22.24
N ARG A 77 25.02 -0.77 22.58
CA ARG A 77 25.27 -1.83 21.61
C ARG A 77 24.03 -1.94 20.73
N SER A 78 24.24 -1.99 19.41
CA SER A 78 23.20 -1.97 18.38
C SER A 78 22.19 -3.14 18.46
N ASP A 79 22.48 -4.18 19.24
CA ASP A 79 21.58 -5.34 19.41
C ASP A 79 20.36 -5.07 20.30
N ASP A 80 20.39 -4.03 21.16
CA ASP A 80 19.33 -3.84 22.17
C ASP A 80 18.16 -2.94 21.72
N LEU A 81 18.27 -2.27 20.57
CA LEU A 81 17.21 -1.37 20.04
C LEU A 81 16.09 -2.09 19.28
N HIS A 82 16.30 -3.35 18.86
CA HIS A 82 15.32 -4.11 18.09
C HIS A 82 14.08 -4.51 18.90
N TYR A 83 14.14 -4.49 20.23
CA TYR A 83 13.08 -5.00 21.11
C TYR A 83 12.34 -3.93 21.92
N LEU A 84 12.63 -2.64 21.74
CA LEU A 84 12.10 -1.56 22.58
C LEU A 84 11.21 -0.54 21.87
N MET A 85 10.91 -0.73 20.58
CA MET A 85 10.02 0.17 19.84
C MET A 85 8.66 -0.49 19.65
N ASP A 86 7.58 0.22 19.99
CA ASP A 86 6.22 -0.21 19.66
C ASP A 86 5.94 -0.07 18.15
N GLU A 87 4.80 -0.60 17.70
CA GLU A 87 4.42 -0.67 16.28
C GLU A 87 4.34 0.72 15.60
N GLY A 88 4.04 1.77 16.36
CA GLY A 88 4.03 3.16 15.89
C GLY A 88 5.45 3.68 15.66
N GLY A 89 6.35 3.42 16.61
CA GLY A 89 7.76 3.76 16.48
C GLY A 89 8.42 3.04 15.29
N TRP A 90 8.09 1.77 15.04
CA TRP A 90 8.61 1.04 13.89
C TRP A 90 8.16 1.64 12.55
N ALA A 91 6.89 2.05 12.44
CA ALA A 91 6.35 2.68 11.24
C ALA A 91 6.92 4.08 11.01
N GLU A 92 7.10 4.88 12.06
CA GLU A 92 7.68 6.23 11.98
C GLU A 92 9.18 6.18 11.69
N MET A 93 9.88 5.17 12.19
CA MET A 93 11.28 4.90 11.88
C MET A 93 11.48 4.37 10.46
N ALA A 94 10.62 3.47 9.96
CA ALA A 94 10.63 3.06 8.55
C ALA A 94 10.30 4.25 7.62
N ARG A 95 9.40 5.12 8.07
CA ARG A 95 9.07 6.40 7.44
C ARG A 95 10.37 7.24 7.41
N GLU A 96 10.89 7.72 8.54
CA GLU A 96 12.11 8.55 8.63
C GLU A 96 13.35 7.96 7.92
N ARG A 97 13.56 6.64 7.97
CA ARG A 97 14.71 5.94 7.36
C ARG A 97 14.57 5.77 5.84
N ALA A 98 13.37 5.58 5.31
CA ALA A 98 13.13 5.60 3.86
C ALA A 98 13.23 7.03 3.29
N PHE A 99 12.83 8.07 4.07
CA PHE A 99 12.85 9.47 3.61
C PHE A 99 14.23 10.11 3.52
N ALA A 100 15.21 9.68 4.31
CA ALA A 100 16.57 10.22 4.23
C ALA A 100 17.34 9.69 3.00
N GLY A 101 16.85 8.64 2.34
CA GLY A 101 17.51 7.97 1.23
C GLY A 101 16.89 8.20 -0.14
N ILE A 102 15.59 8.49 -0.25
CA ILE A 102 14.89 8.60 -1.55
C ILE A 102 15.13 9.97 -2.19
N ALA A 103 15.70 9.95 -3.40
CA ALA A 103 16.02 11.17 -4.15
C ALA A 103 15.24 11.30 -5.47
N SER A 104 14.57 10.24 -5.93
CA SER A 104 13.64 10.31 -7.07
C SER A 104 12.53 9.27 -6.96
N THR A 105 11.40 9.55 -7.63
CA THR A 105 10.27 8.62 -7.75
C THR A 105 9.78 8.52 -9.19
N ILE A 106 9.10 7.44 -9.54
CA ILE A 106 8.35 7.32 -10.79
C ILE A 106 7.06 6.54 -10.57
N CYS A 107 5.96 7.02 -11.15
CA CYS A 107 4.69 6.33 -11.21
C CYS A 107 4.49 5.76 -12.62
N LEU A 108 4.12 4.48 -12.69
CA LEU A 108 3.93 3.70 -13.90
C LEU A 108 2.53 3.07 -13.90
N PRO A 109 1.54 3.66 -14.58
CA PRO A 109 0.22 3.07 -14.69
C PRO A 109 0.24 1.86 -15.63
N VAL A 110 -0.40 0.76 -15.25
CA VAL A 110 -0.61 -0.42 -16.08
C VAL A 110 -2.04 -0.39 -16.61
N VAL A 111 -2.19 -0.54 -17.93
CA VAL A 111 -3.47 -0.42 -18.63
C VAL A 111 -3.85 -1.77 -19.24
N GLU A 112 -5.05 -2.25 -18.91
CA GLU A 112 -5.65 -3.44 -19.49
C GLU A 112 -6.97 -3.07 -20.17
N ALA A 113 -7.18 -3.55 -21.41
CA ALA A 113 -8.37 -3.24 -22.21
C ALA A 113 -8.73 -1.74 -22.31
N GLY A 114 -7.74 -0.85 -22.24
CA GLY A 114 -7.93 0.61 -22.30
C GLY A 114 -8.30 1.28 -20.96
N ARG A 115 -8.28 0.54 -19.85
CA ARG A 115 -8.51 1.05 -18.50
C ARG A 115 -7.26 0.84 -17.63
N ALA A 116 -6.87 1.83 -16.83
CA ALA A 116 -5.81 1.65 -15.84
C ALA A 116 -6.31 0.69 -14.75
N VAL A 117 -5.54 -0.36 -14.46
CA VAL A 117 -5.88 -1.39 -13.48
C VAL A 117 -4.92 -1.39 -12.28
N LEU A 118 -3.67 -0.99 -12.50
CA LEU A 118 -2.64 -0.91 -11.46
C LEU A 118 -1.84 0.37 -11.63
N ASN A 119 -1.33 0.91 -10.52
CA ASN A 119 -0.23 1.87 -10.52
C ASN A 119 0.98 1.26 -9.82
N ILE A 120 2.16 1.40 -10.41
CA ILE A 120 3.42 0.98 -9.82
C ILE A 120 4.24 2.25 -9.53
N ASP A 121 4.48 2.52 -8.26
CA ASP A 121 5.35 3.59 -7.80
C ASP A 121 6.70 3.01 -7.40
N LEU A 122 7.79 3.50 -8.00
CA LEU A 122 9.15 3.12 -7.63
C LEU A 122 9.86 4.29 -6.96
N TYR A 123 10.65 3.98 -5.94
CA TYR A 123 11.41 4.95 -5.15
C TYR A 123 12.88 4.59 -5.19
N ALA A 124 13.73 5.54 -5.55
CA ALA A 124 15.15 5.29 -5.74
C ALA A 124 16.02 6.26 -4.97
N SER A 125 17.22 5.79 -4.59
CA SER A 125 18.12 6.52 -3.70
C SER A 125 18.92 7.64 -4.36
N THR A 126 18.87 7.73 -5.70
CA THR A 126 19.58 8.75 -6.46
C THR A 126 18.62 9.57 -7.31
N ALA A 127 18.93 10.86 -7.51
CA ALA A 127 18.04 11.80 -8.21
C ALA A 127 17.82 11.44 -9.69
N HIS A 128 18.74 10.69 -10.28
CA HIS A 128 18.72 10.33 -11.70
C HIS A 128 18.48 8.85 -11.97
N ALA A 129 18.04 8.08 -10.98
CA ALA A 129 17.90 6.63 -11.07
C ALA A 129 17.04 6.13 -12.24
N PHE A 130 16.11 6.94 -12.72
CA PHE A 130 15.19 6.58 -13.81
C PHE A 130 15.60 7.11 -15.19
N HIS A 131 16.69 7.88 -15.29
CA HIS A 131 17.14 8.44 -16.58
C HIS A 131 17.49 7.31 -17.55
N ASP A 132 16.99 7.41 -18.78
CA ASP A 132 17.17 6.43 -19.86
C ASP A 132 16.71 4.99 -19.54
N ARG A 133 15.94 4.80 -18.45
CA ARG A 133 15.46 3.49 -17.99
C ARG A 133 13.94 3.36 -18.03
N ILE A 134 13.20 4.45 -18.27
CA ILE A 134 11.73 4.48 -18.31
C ILE A 134 11.20 3.52 -19.38
N ASP A 135 11.73 3.57 -20.61
CA ASP A 135 11.27 2.70 -21.69
C ASP A 135 11.46 1.21 -21.35
N GLY A 136 12.58 0.87 -20.67
CA GLY A 136 12.86 -0.48 -20.21
C GLY A 136 11.88 -0.94 -19.12
N LEU A 137 11.57 -0.07 -18.15
CA LEU A 137 10.59 -0.34 -17.10
C LEU A 137 9.18 -0.51 -17.67
N VAL A 138 8.79 0.38 -18.59
CA VAL A 138 7.49 0.33 -19.29
C VAL A 138 7.34 -0.99 -20.03
N ALA A 139 8.35 -1.38 -20.83
CA ALA A 139 8.30 -2.62 -21.58
C ALA A 139 8.29 -3.86 -20.67
N ALA A 140 9.05 -3.84 -19.57
CA ALA A 140 9.16 -4.96 -18.64
C ALA A 140 7.90 -5.17 -17.79
N LEU A 141 7.27 -4.07 -17.36
CA LEU A 141 6.12 -4.09 -16.43
C LEU A 141 4.77 -3.99 -17.16
N GLY A 142 4.77 -3.89 -18.49
CA GLY A 142 3.55 -3.68 -19.27
C GLY A 142 2.87 -2.34 -18.98
N ALA A 143 3.64 -1.36 -18.47
CA ALA A 143 3.10 -0.06 -18.12
C ALA A 143 2.80 0.78 -19.37
N TRP A 144 1.94 1.78 -19.22
CA TRP A 144 1.60 2.71 -20.27
C TRP A 144 2.57 3.90 -20.25
N GLN A 145 3.46 3.93 -21.25
CA GLN A 145 4.54 4.93 -21.34
C GLN A 145 4.06 6.38 -21.25
N ALA A 146 2.94 6.72 -21.91
CA ALA A 146 2.45 8.09 -21.93
C ALA A 146 1.87 8.56 -20.58
N GLY A 147 1.59 7.61 -19.67
CA GLY A 147 1.18 7.89 -18.31
C GLY A 147 2.32 7.83 -17.28
N ALA A 148 3.55 7.55 -17.71
CA ALA A 148 4.70 7.52 -16.80
C ALA A 148 5.06 8.92 -16.30
N VAL A 149 5.07 9.12 -14.98
CA VAL A 149 5.36 10.42 -14.38
C VAL A 149 6.48 10.28 -13.35
N THR A 150 7.60 10.96 -13.58
CA THR A 150 8.68 11.08 -12.59
C THR A 150 8.32 12.10 -11.51
N ASN A 151 8.75 11.87 -10.28
CA ASN A 151 8.48 12.71 -9.11
C ASN A 151 6.98 12.86 -8.80
N ALA A 152 6.18 11.86 -9.18
CA ALA A 152 4.72 11.86 -8.99
C ALA A 152 4.31 11.77 -7.52
N ASP A 153 5.08 11.03 -6.71
CA ASP A 153 4.75 10.75 -5.30
C ASP A 153 5.83 11.27 -4.33
N LEU A 154 6.31 12.50 -4.52
CA LEU A 154 7.21 13.15 -3.55
C LEU A 154 6.51 13.45 -2.20
N GLY A 155 5.18 13.48 -2.19
CA GLY A 155 4.37 13.58 -0.97
C GLY A 155 4.23 12.25 -0.23
N PHE A 156 4.59 11.14 -0.87
CA PHE A 156 4.49 9.78 -0.34
C PHE A 156 3.07 9.44 0.13
N ASP A 157 2.12 9.81 -0.69
CA ASP A 157 0.70 9.57 -0.49
C ASP A 157 0.40 8.10 -0.70
N THR A 158 1.06 7.45 -1.66
CA THR A 158 0.93 6.01 -1.92
C THR A 158 1.38 5.19 -0.70
N LEU A 159 2.49 5.57 -0.05
CA LEU A 159 2.93 4.91 1.19
C LEU A 159 1.89 5.03 2.31
N ARG A 160 1.28 6.22 2.49
CA ARG A 160 0.22 6.40 3.50
C ARG A 160 -1.02 5.55 3.20
N ARG A 161 -1.37 5.39 1.92
CA ARG A 161 -2.45 4.47 1.52
C ARG A 161 -2.12 3.03 1.90
N ALA A 162 -0.89 2.58 1.69
CA ALA A 162 -0.45 1.24 2.09
C ALA A 162 -0.55 1.01 3.60
N GLN A 163 -0.20 2.02 4.42
CA GLN A 163 -0.34 1.95 5.87
C GLN A 163 -1.81 1.84 6.32
N ALA A 164 -2.72 2.50 5.60
CA ALA A 164 -4.15 2.47 5.91
C ALA A 164 -4.87 1.22 5.37
N ALA A 165 -4.23 0.43 4.49
CA ALA A 165 -4.87 -0.68 3.80
C ALA A 165 -5.49 -1.74 4.74
N PRO A 166 -4.83 -2.21 5.82
CA PRO A 166 -5.43 -3.18 6.74
C PRO A 166 -6.70 -2.66 7.41
N ALA A 167 -6.70 -1.39 7.84
CA ALA A 167 -7.85 -0.78 8.48
C ALA A 167 -9.03 -0.70 7.50
N ARG A 168 -8.77 -0.29 6.25
CA ARG A 168 -9.78 -0.23 5.19
C ARG A 168 -10.38 -1.60 4.89
N LEU A 169 -9.55 -2.64 4.78
CA LEU A 169 -10.03 -4.01 4.55
C LEU A 169 -10.95 -4.50 5.66
N ARG A 170 -10.65 -4.16 6.92
CA ARG A 170 -11.52 -4.50 8.05
C ARG A 170 -12.82 -3.74 8.04
N GLU A 171 -12.78 -2.45 7.70
CA GLU A 171 -13.98 -1.62 7.55
C GLU A 171 -14.86 -2.16 6.42
N GLN A 172 -14.28 -2.49 5.27
CA GLN A 172 -15.00 -3.06 4.13
C GLN A 172 -15.66 -4.40 4.50
N ARG A 173 -14.92 -5.31 5.14
CA ARG A 173 -15.50 -6.59 5.62
C ARG A 173 -16.65 -6.37 6.60
N LEU A 174 -16.56 -5.36 7.45
CA LEU A 174 -17.63 -5.02 8.39
C LEU A 174 -18.88 -4.52 7.65
N VAL A 175 -18.70 -3.74 6.57
CA VAL A 175 -19.79 -3.32 5.67
C VAL A 175 -20.39 -4.52 4.94
N ASP A 176 -19.58 -5.40 4.35
CA ASP A 176 -20.06 -6.59 3.63
C ASP A 176 -20.91 -7.51 4.51
N VAL A 177 -20.47 -7.73 5.76
CA VAL A 177 -21.25 -8.50 6.74
C VAL A 177 -22.58 -7.81 7.05
N ALA A 178 -22.58 -6.49 7.22
CA ALA A 178 -23.81 -5.74 7.46
C ALA A 178 -24.77 -5.81 6.26
N ILE A 179 -24.27 -5.69 5.02
CA ILE A 179 -25.04 -5.87 3.79
C ILE A 179 -25.71 -7.24 3.79
N GLY A 180 -24.94 -8.31 4.06
CA GLY A 180 -25.47 -9.66 4.13
C GLY A 180 -26.57 -9.84 5.19
N LEU A 181 -26.38 -9.25 6.37
CA LEU A 181 -27.39 -9.27 7.45
C LEU A 181 -28.66 -8.51 7.07
N VAL A 182 -28.54 -7.31 6.50
CA VAL A 182 -29.67 -6.49 6.04
C VAL A 182 -30.44 -7.22 4.94
N ALA A 183 -29.74 -7.72 3.92
CA ALA A 183 -30.33 -8.47 2.83
C ALA A 183 -31.12 -9.68 3.35
N ALA A 184 -30.53 -10.47 4.24
CA ALA A 184 -31.18 -11.64 4.83
C ALA A 184 -32.39 -11.28 5.70
N ARG A 185 -32.31 -10.19 6.49
CA ARG A 185 -33.37 -9.83 7.44
C ARG A 185 -34.58 -9.17 6.77
N VAL A 186 -34.32 -8.34 5.76
CA VAL A 186 -35.34 -7.56 5.03
C VAL A 186 -35.89 -8.36 3.85
N GLY A 187 -35.14 -9.35 3.35
CA GLY A 187 -35.53 -10.17 2.20
C GLY A 187 -35.29 -9.46 0.86
N VAL A 188 -34.20 -8.71 0.77
CA VAL A 188 -33.78 -7.96 -0.44
C VAL A 188 -32.45 -8.49 -0.98
N THR A 189 -32.03 -8.02 -2.14
CA THR A 189 -30.72 -8.38 -2.69
C THR A 189 -29.59 -7.70 -1.92
N THR A 190 -28.35 -8.18 -2.09
CA THR A 190 -27.16 -7.51 -1.52
C THR A 190 -26.97 -6.12 -2.10
N ASP A 191 -27.29 -5.92 -3.37
CA ASP A 191 -27.17 -4.61 -4.04
C ASP A 191 -28.20 -3.61 -3.46
N ASP A 192 -29.44 -4.05 -3.25
CA ASP A 192 -30.46 -3.23 -2.59
C ASP A 192 -30.07 -2.90 -1.14
N ALA A 193 -29.54 -3.89 -0.41
CA ALA A 193 -29.07 -3.69 0.96
C ALA A 193 -27.86 -2.74 1.05
N CYS A 194 -26.96 -2.76 0.05
CA CYS A 194 -25.87 -1.80 -0.09
C CYS A 194 -26.42 -0.38 -0.23
N GLY A 195 -27.32 -0.15 -1.18
CA GLY A 195 -27.96 1.16 -1.38
C GLY A 195 -28.72 1.65 -0.14
N MET A 196 -29.32 0.74 0.64
CA MET A 196 -29.96 1.09 1.91
C MET A 196 -28.96 1.56 2.98
N LEU A 197 -27.78 0.94 3.07
CA LEU A 197 -26.74 1.37 4.01
C LEU A 197 -26.11 2.70 3.60
N GLU A 198 -25.84 2.89 2.31
CA GLU A 198 -25.35 4.15 1.73
C GLU A 198 -26.33 5.31 2.06
N GLN A 199 -27.61 5.11 1.75
CA GLN A 199 -28.64 6.12 2.05
C GLN A 199 -28.72 6.43 3.56
N ALA A 200 -28.66 5.41 4.41
CA ALA A 200 -28.69 5.61 5.86
C ALA A 200 -27.46 6.37 6.38
N ALA A 201 -26.29 6.16 5.76
CA ALA A 201 -25.06 6.89 6.09
C ALA A 201 -25.18 8.38 5.71
N GLU A 202 -25.68 8.66 4.51
CA GLU A 202 -25.94 10.02 4.04
C GLU A 202 -26.95 10.75 4.92
N GLU A 203 -28.09 10.13 5.23
CA GLU A 203 -29.14 10.73 6.06
C GLU A 203 -28.67 11.02 7.49
N ALA A 204 -27.80 10.18 8.04
CA ALA A 204 -27.26 10.33 9.39
C ALA A 204 -25.98 11.19 9.44
N GLY A 205 -25.37 11.53 8.30
CA GLY A 205 -24.12 12.28 8.22
C GLY A 205 -22.94 11.55 8.85
N ILE A 206 -22.92 10.22 8.79
CA ILE A 206 -21.87 9.33 9.33
C ILE A 206 -21.31 8.43 8.22
N THR A 207 -20.23 7.71 8.49
CA THR A 207 -19.64 6.81 7.49
C THR A 207 -20.45 5.50 7.37
N GLU A 208 -20.38 4.86 6.20
CA GLU A 208 -20.98 3.54 5.98
C GLU A 208 -20.49 2.50 6.99
N ALA A 209 -19.20 2.51 7.34
CA ALA A 209 -18.64 1.65 8.38
C ALA A 209 -19.32 1.86 9.75
N GLN A 210 -19.67 3.11 10.09
CA GLN A 210 -20.41 3.40 11.33
C GLN A 210 -21.85 2.87 11.27
N VAL A 211 -22.55 3.04 10.14
CA VAL A 211 -23.89 2.46 9.94
C VAL A 211 -23.84 0.94 10.00
N ALA A 212 -22.89 0.32 9.32
CA ALA A 212 -22.68 -1.12 9.30
C ALA A 212 -22.41 -1.68 10.70
N ALA A 213 -21.63 -0.98 11.52
CA ALA A 213 -21.38 -1.37 12.91
C ALA A 213 -22.69 -1.38 13.73
N VAL A 214 -23.54 -0.38 13.55
CA VAL A 214 -24.86 -0.30 14.19
C VAL A 214 -25.79 -1.39 13.67
N ALA A 215 -25.87 -1.58 12.35
CA ALA A 215 -26.70 -2.60 11.71
C ALA A 215 -26.33 -4.00 12.22
N ARG A 216 -25.03 -4.31 12.34
CA ARG A 216 -24.56 -5.58 12.89
C ARG A 216 -25.03 -5.79 14.33
N VAL A 217 -25.04 -4.76 15.17
CA VAL A 217 -25.51 -4.87 16.57
C VAL A 217 -27.03 -5.04 16.65
N LEU A 218 -27.78 -4.42 15.75
CA LEU A 218 -29.25 -4.48 15.75
C LEU A 218 -29.82 -5.74 15.08
N LEU A 219 -29.05 -6.35 14.17
CA LEU A 219 -29.52 -7.44 13.30
C LEU A 219 -28.84 -8.79 13.55
N ALA A 220 -27.78 -8.84 14.37
CA ALA A 220 -27.20 -10.09 14.88
C ALA A 220 -28.08 -10.72 15.96
#